data_AF-A0A8H4VCG2-F1
#
_entry.id   AF-A0A8H4VCG2-F1
#
_cell.length_a   1.000
_cell.length_b   1.000
_cell.length_c   1.000
_cell.angle_alpha   90.00
_cell.angle_beta   90.00
_cell.angle_gamma   90.00
#
_symmetry.space_group_name_H-M   'P 1'
#
loop_
_entity.id
_entity.type
_entity.pdbx_description
1 polymer ?
#
loop_
_entity_poly.entity_id
_entity_poly.type
_entity_poly.pdbx_seq_one_letter_code
_entity_poly.pdbx_strand_id
1 'polypeptide(L)'
;MPPPTLKPSPLDPRMGLGTYITNPSSHPPSTVIYHDDNFVALRDRYPKATVHALLLPRDEELSLRHPLEALAHHDVRALFEAELPKLVRLVAMELRRVLSSGDYGQDAQGSPSTTEPPSTDPPPERDWSKEIITGVHANPSMRHLHIHVLSRDMHSPTLRHRKHYNSFTTPFLIRLDEFPEAAAQRAVRGRRLRDDLVCWRCGRAFGNRFASLKGHLEEEFGAWRRG
;
A
#
# COMPACT_ATOMS: atom_id res chain seq x y z
N MET A 1 -20.95 -20.51 -23.65
CA MET A 1 -19.86 -20.71 -22.67
C MET A 1 -18.82 -19.64 -22.90
N PRO A 2 -18.37 -18.89 -21.88
CA PRO A 2 -17.16 -18.09 -22.03
C PRO A 2 -16.00 -19.04 -22.36
N PRO A 3 -15.05 -18.63 -23.23
CA PRO A 3 -13.89 -19.46 -23.54
C PRO A 3 -13.12 -19.75 -22.24
N PRO A 4 -12.53 -20.96 -22.08
CA PRO A 4 -11.67 -21.25 -20.94
C PRO A 4 -10.56 -20.20 -20.90
N THR A 5 -10.44 -19.51 -19.76
CA THR A 5 -9.34 -18.58 -19.52
C THR A 5 -8.05 -19.37 -19.57
N LEU A 6 -7.25 -19.16 -20.63
CA LEU A 6 -5.92 -19.75 -20.76
C LEU A 6 -5.11 -19.47 -19.49
N LYS A 7 -4.64 -20.54 -18.82
CA LYS A 7 -3.73 -20.38 -17.68
C LYS A 7 -2.49 -19.60 -18.14
N PRO A 8 -2.05 -18.57 -17.40
CA PRO A 8 -0.87 -17.79 -17.76
C PRO A 8 0.37 -18.68 -17.88
N SER A 9 1.25 -18.37 -18.82
CA SER A 9 2.55 -19.06 -18.92
C SER A 9 3.37 -18.86 -17.64
N PRO A 10 4.04 -19.90 -17.10
CA PRO A 10 4.98 -19.75 -15.99
C PRO A 10 6.14 -18.78 -16.27
N LEU A 11 6.42 -18.50 -17.55
CA LEU A 11 7.45 -17.56 -18.00
C LEU A 11 6.95 -16.10 -18.09
N ASP A 12 5.67 -15.82 -17.83
CA ASP A 12 5.15 -14.45 -17.78
C ASP A 12 5.84 -13.71 -16.60
N PRO A 13 6.60 -12.63 -16.84
CA PRO A 13 7.30 -11.90 -15.77
C PRO A 13 6.33 -11.32 -14.72
N ARG A 14 5.04 -11.20 -15.04
CA ARG A 14 3.98 -10.76 -14.12
C ARG A 14 3.52 -11.86 -13.14
N MET A 15 4.06 -13.07 -13.24
CA MET A 15 3.77 -14.21 -12.36
C MET A 15 4.70 -14.30 -11.13
N GLY A 16 5.62 -13.35 -10.96
CA GLY A 16 6.64 -13.40 -9.89
C GLY A 16 6.13 -13.47 -8.43
N LEU A 17 4.84 -13.27 -8.18
CA LEU A 17 4.24 -13.44 -6.85
C LEU A 17 3.82 -14.89 -6.54
N GLY A 18 3.70 -15.76 -7.55
CA GLY A 18 3.13 -17.10 -7.38
C GLY A 18 3.94 -18.00 -6.45
N THR A 19 5.26 -17.88 -6.44
CA THR A 19 6.15 -18.66 -5.55
C THR A 19 5.83 -18.46 -4.06
N TYR A 20 5.41 -17.25 -3.68
CA TYR A 20 5.06 -16.93 -2.31
C TYR A 20 3.68 -17.48 -1.91
N ILE A 21 2.79 -17.66 -2.88
CA ILE A 21 1.47 -18.26 -2.67
C ILE A 21 1.59 -19.78 -2.49
N THR A 22 2.34 -20.43 -3.37
CA THR A 22 2.47 -21.89 -3.39
C THR A 22 3.31 -22.41 -2.22
N ASN A 23 4.41 -21.74 -1.87
CA ASN A 23 5.33 -22.23 -0.85
C ASN A 23 5.84 -21.11 0.07
N PRO A 24 4.97 -20.43 0.83
CA PRO A 24 5.35 -19.27 1.65
C PRO A 24 6.43 -19.60 2.67
N SER A 25 6.43 -20.81 3.25
CA SER A 25 7.39 -21.22 4.28
C SER A 25 8.82 -21.42 3.77
N SER A 26 9.03 -21.51 2.46
CA SER A 26 10.38 -21.58 1.86
C SER A 26 11.07 -20.23 1.72
N HIS A 27 10.39 -19.14 2.08
CA HIS A 27 10.92 -17.78 1.98
C HIS A 27 11.26 -17.23 3.36
N PRO A 28 12.27 -16.36 3.48
CA PRO A 28 12.69 -15.84 4.77
C PRO A 28 11.65 -14.89 5.38
N PRO A 29 11.66 -14.70 6.72
CA PRO A 29 10.81 -13.73 7.42
C PRO A 29 11.04 -12.28 6.99
N SER A 30 12.12 -11.97 6.27
CA SER A 30 12.35 -10.66 5.65
C SER A 30 11.44 -10.42 4.44
N THR A 31 10.95 -11.47 3.79
CA THR A 31 10.03 -11.39 2.64
C THR A 31 8.60 -11.69 3.05
N VAL A 32 8.36 -12.80 3.75
CA VAL A 32 7.03 -13.20 4.21
C VAL A 32 6.81 -12.69 5.63
N ILE A 33 5.77 -11.88 5.82
CA ILE A 33 5.39 -11.33 7.13
C ILE A 33 4.66 -12.40 7.95
N TYR A 34 3.66 -13.02 7.34
CA TYR A 34 2.95 -14.19 7.87
C TYR A 34 2.27 -14.95 6.73
N HIS A 35 1.85 -16.18 7.00
CA HIS A 35 0.91 -16.91 6.15
C HIS A 35 0.04 -17.84 7.01
N ASP A 36 -1.12 -18.18 6.50
CA ASP A 36 -2.02 -19.23 7.00
C ASP A 36 -2.60 -19.99 5.80
N ASP A 37 -3.63 -20.81 5.98
CA ASP A 37 -4.22 -21.59 4.88
C ASP A 37 -4.89 -20.73 3.80
N ASN A 38 -5.32 -19.51 4.13
CA ASN A 38 -6.09 -18.64 3.25
C ASN A 38 -5.25 -17.53 2.63
N PHE A 39 -4.28 -16.99 3.37
CA PHE A 39 -3.55 -15.78 2.98
C PHE A 39 -2.04 -15.90 3.17
N VAL A 40 -1.33 -15.10 2.38
CA VAL A 40 0.09 -14.78 2.60
C VAL A 40 0.26 -13.26 2.57
N ALA A 41 0.98 -12.74 3.57
CA ALA A 41 1.37 -11.35 3.64
C ALA A 41 2.87 -11.21 3.34
N LEU A 42 3.21 -10.31 2.41
CA LEU A 42 4.57 -10.11 1.92
C LEU A 42 5.02 -8.68 2.13
N ARG A 43 6.33 -8.45 2.29
CA ARG A 43 6.94 -7.14 2.07
C ARG A 43 7.09 -6.92 0.56
N ASP A 44 6.64 -5.79 0.05
CA ASP A 44 6.83 -5.43 -1.36
C ASP A 44 8.32 -5.23 -1.62
N ARG A 45 8.87 -5.91 -2.63
CA ARG A 45 10.29 -5.83 -3.01
C ARG A 45 10.69 -4.42 -3.48
N TYR A 46 9.74 -3.65 -3.98
CA TYR A 46 9.91 -2.29 -4.46
C TYR A 46 8.91 -1.38 -3.73
N PRO A 47 9.11 -1.13 -2.42
CA PRO A 47 8.15 -0.40 -1.60
C PRO A 47 7.96 1.03 -2.13
N LYS A 48 6.74 1.57 -2.11
CA LYS A 48 6.43 2.89 -2.68
C LYS A 48 6.26 3.99 -1.61
N ALA A 49 6.33 3.57 -0.36
CA ALA A 49 6.34 4.38 0.85
C ALA A 49 7.30 3.73 1.87
N THR A 50 7.43 4.33 3.06
CA THR A 50 8.32 3.87 4.13
C THR A 50 8.12 2.40 4.47
N VAL A 51 6.85 1.97 4.56
CA VAL A 51 6.48 0.55 4.63
C VAL A 51 5.49 0.22 3.54
N HIS A 52 5.65 -0.93 2.89
CA HIS A 52 4.73 -1.41 1.86
C HIS A 52 4.68 -2.93 1.89
N ALA A 53 3.50 -3.46 2.17
CA ALA A 53 3.19 -4.87 2.19
C ALA A 53 2.10 -5.21 1.18
N LEU A 54 1.99 -6.51 0.87
CA LEU A 54 0.99 -7.08 -0.01
C LEU A 54 0.26 -8.19 0.75
N LEU A 55 -1.08 -8.23 0.66
CA LEU A 55 -1.89 -9.36 1.11
C LEU A 55 -2.42 -10.12 -0.11
N LEU A 56 -2.14 -11.42 -0.20
CA LEU A 56 -2.52 -12.26 -1.33
C LEU A 56 -3.34 -13.46 -0.84
N PRO A 57 -4.40 -13.86 -1.56
CA PRO A 57 -5.09 -15.11 -1.29
C PRO A 57 -4.22 -16.29 -1.74
N ARG A 58 -4.31 -17.41 -1.03
CA ARG A 58 -3.59 -18.64 -1.37
C ARG A 58 -4.33 -19.56 -2.33
N ASP A 59 -5.65 -19.39 -2.44
CA ASP A 59 -6.45 -20.09 -3.43
C ASP A 59 -5.98 -19.74 -4.86
N GLU A 60 -5.63 -20.77 -5.64
CA GLU A 60 -5.01 -20.59 -6.96
C GLU A 60 -5.94 -19.83 -7.92
N GLU A 61 -7.22 -20.20 -7.97
CA GLU A 61 -8.18 -19.59 -8.88
C GLU A 61 -8.43 -18.13 -8.51
N LEU A 62 -8.73 -17.86 -7.24
CA LEU A 62 -8.95 -16.52 -6.73
C LEU A 62 -7.71 -15.65 -6.93
N SER A 63 -6.51 -16.20 -6.72
CA SER A 63 -5.27 -15.48 -6.95
C SER A 63 -5.12 -15.04 -8.40
N LEU A 64 -5.64 -15.76 -9.38
CA LEU A 64 -5.50 -15.39 -10.80
C LEU A 64 -6.67 -14.54 -11.34
N ARG A 65 -7.71 -14.29 -10.53
CA ARG A 65 -8.82 -13.41 -10.92
C ARG A 65 -8.40 -11.94 -10.88
N HIS A 66 -8.94 -11.17 -11.81
CA HIS A 66 -8.73 -9.73 -11.82
C HIS A 66 -9.31 -9.11 -10.53
N PRO A 67 -8.61 -8.18 -9.83
CA PRO A 67 -9.08 -7.63 -8.56
C PRO A 67 -10.50 -7.08 -8.59
N LEU A 68 -10.84 -6.35 -9.66
CA LEU A 68 -12.20 -5.83 -9.87
C LEU A 68 -13.28 -6.89 -10.01
N GLU A 69 -12.97 -8.05 -10.59
CA GLU A 69 -13.91 -9.16 -10.70
C GLU A 69 -14.02 -9.92 -9.38
N ALA A 70 -12.87 -10.25 -8.77
CA ALA A 70 -12.82 -10.99 -7.52
C ALA A 70 -13.54 -10.27 -6.38
N LEU A 71 -13.18 -9.01 -6.13
CA LEU A 71 -13.69 -8.23 -5.00
C LEU A 71 -15.07 -7.59 -5.27
N ALA A 72 -15.63 -7.77 -6.48
CA ALA A 72 -17.05 -7.46 -6.72
C ALA A 72 -17.97 -8.41 -5.96
N HIS A 73 -17.53 -9.65 -5.73
CA HIS A 73 -18.25 -10.61 -4.92
C HIS A 73 -18.09 -10.24 -3.43
N HIS A 74 -19.23 -9.98 -2.76
CA HIS A 74 -19.25 -9.56 -1.37
C HIS A 74 -18.54 -10.55 -0.45
N ASP A 75 -18.77 -11.86 -0.62
CA ASP A 75 -18.15 -12.88 0.24
C ASP A 75 -16.63 -12.90 0.11
N VAL A 76 -16.11 -12.75 -1.11
CA VAL A 76 -14.67 -12.64 -1.35
C VAL A 76 -14.11 -11.39 -0.68
N ARG A 77 -14.79 -10.23 -0.85
CA ARG A 77 -14.35 -8.97 -0.25
C ARG A 77 -14.35 -9.05 1.29
N ALA A 78 -15.37 -9.66 1.88
CA ALA A 78 -15.48 -9.86 3.33
C ALA A 78 -14.32 -10.69 3.91
N LEU A 79 -13.80 -11.70 3.17
CA LEU A 79 -12.62 -12.46 3.60
C LEU A 79 -11.40 -11.55 3.76
N PHE A 80 -11.16 -10.65 2.81
CA PHE A 80 -10.05 -9.70 2.89
C PHE A 80 -10.29 -8.63 3.97
N GLU A 81 -11.51 -8.12 4.09
CA GLU A 81 -11.88 -7.15 5.14
C GLU A 81 -11.67 -7.71 6.55
N ALA A 82 -11.90 -9.02 6.75
CA ALA A 82 -11.64 -9.69 8.01
C ALA A 82 -10.14 -9.86 8.31
N GLU A 83 -9.30 -10.11 7.30
CA GLU A 83 -7.86 -10.33 7.48
C GLU A 83 -7.03 -9.03 7.52
N LEU A 84 -7.47 -7.99 6.81
CA LEU A 84 -6.74 -6.73 6.66
C LEU A 84 -6.36 -6.05 8.00
N PRO A 85 -7.22 -5.96 9.03
CA PRO A 85 -6.87 -5.33 10.30
C PRO A 85 -5.60 -5.91 10.94
N LYS A 86 -5.39 -7.23 10.81
CA LYS A 86 -4.18 -7.90 11.31
C LYS A 86 -2.93 -7.41 10.58
N LEU A 87 -2.96 -7.33 9.25
CA LEU A 87 -1.81 -6.84 8.48
C LEU A 87 -1.59 -5.33 8.67
N VAL A 88 -2.66 -4.52 8.70
CA VAL A 88 -2.58 -3.07 8.96
C VAL A 88 -1.87 -2.81 10.29
N ARG A 89 -2.23 -3.56 11.36
CA ARG A 89 -1.55 -3.44 12.66
C ARG A 89 -0.06 -3.76 12.57
N LEU A 90 0.31 -4.85 11.89
CA LEU A 90 1.72 -5.24 11.73
C LEU A 90 2.52 -4.21 10.92
N VAL A 91 1.93 -3.68 9.85
CA VAL A 91 2.55 -2.64 9.01
C VAL A 91 2.68 -1.32 9.77
N ALA A 92 1.68 -0.95 10.59
CA ALA A 92 1.74 0.24 11.45
C ALA A 92 2.82 0.12 12.54
N MET A 93 2.95 -1.07 13.16
CA MET A 93 4.03 -1.35 14.12
C MET A 93 5.41 -1.26 13.45
N GLU A 94 5.54 -1.80 12.24
CA GLU A 94 6.78 -1.69 11.46
C GLU A 94 7.10 -0.26 11.07
N LEU A 95 6.09 0.54 10.67
CA LEU A 95 6.25 1.96 10.38
C LEU A 95 6.79 2.70 11.61
N ARG A 96 6.16 2.51 12.77
CA ARG A 96 6.63 3.09 14.03
C ARG A 96 8.06 2.67 14.33
N ARG A 97 8.39 1.37 14.18
CA ARG A 97 9.73 0.84 14.43
C ARG A 97 10.78 1.50 13.51
N VAL A 98 10.49 1.61 12.21
CA VAL A 98 11.37 2.25 11.23
C VAL A 98 11.58 3.73 11.56
N LEU A 99 10.50 4.46 11.86
CA LEU A 99 10.60 5.89 12.19
C LEU A 99 11.26 6.17 13.55
N SER A 100 11.16 5.23 14.49
CA SER A 100 11.84 5.32 15.79
C SER A 100 13.30 4.87 15.75
N SER A 101 13.71 4.17 14.67
CA SER A 101 15.09 3.69 14.53
C SER A 101 16.03 4.82 14.10
N GLY A 102 17.33 4.66 14.40
CA GLY A 102 18.35 5.73 14.34
C GLY A 102 18.56 6.42 12.99
N ASP A 103 18.02 5.90 11.88
CA ASP A 103 18.01 6.58 10.57
C ASP A 103 17.13 7.85 10.58
N TYR A 104 16.16 7.94 11.51
CA TYR A 104 15.24 9.07 11.64
C TYR A 104 15.10 9.59 13.08
N GLY A 105 15.60 8.84 14.08
CA GLY A 105 15.40 9.10 15.51
C GLY A 105 16.28 10.15 16.18
N GLN A 106 17.16 10.86 15.46
CA GLN A 106 18.09 11.84 16.07
C GLN A 106 17.60 13.29 16.08
N ASP A 107 16.45 13.61 15.47
CA ASP A 107 15.94 14.99 15.43
C ASP A 107 15.00 15.34 16.59
N ALA A 108 14.74 14.41 17.51
CA ALA A 108 13.78 14.58 18.62
C ALA A 108 14.32 15.36 19.84
N GLN A 109 15.46 16.05 19.72
CA GLN A 109 15.93 17.03 20.72
C GLN A 109 15.97 18.43 20.12
N GLY A 110 14.78 19.01 19.90
CA GLY A 110 14.59 20.42 19.55
C GLY A 110 13.87 21.18 20.65
N SER A 111 14.65 21.95 21.42
CA SER A 111 14.33 23.12 22.27
C SER A 111 12.93 23.28 22.90
N PRO A 112 12.79 23.30 24.24
CA PRO A 112 11.57 23.79 24.88
C PRO A 112 11.56 25.32 24.85
N SER A 113 10.77 25.92 23.96
CA SER A 113 10.34 27.31 24.08
C SER A 113 8.82 27.38 23.99
N THR A 114 8.18 27.05 25.10
CA THR A 114 6.77 27.39 25.35
C THR A 114 6.62 27.70 26.83
N THR A 115 6.20 28.93 27.11
CA THR A 115 5.99 29.54 28.42
C THR A 115 4.74 29.01 29.14
N GLU A 116 4.26 27.80 28.81
CA GLU A 116 3.10 27.19 29.42
C GLU A 116 3.53 26.06 30.37
N PRO A 117 2.89 25.95 31.55
CA PRO A 117 3.19 24.86 32.47
C PRO A 117 2.94 23.52 31.76
N PRO A 118 3.86 22.55 31.84
CA PRO A 118 3.69 21.27 31.18
C PRO A 118 2.41 20.60 31.71
N SER A 119 1.49 20.28 30.81
CA SER A 119 0.38 19.38 31.13
C SER A 119 0.97 18.08 31.64
N THR A 120 0.50 17.59 32.79
CA THR A 120 0.96 16.33 33.39
C THR A 120 0.56 15.10 32.59
N ASP A 121 -0.36 15.25 31.65
CA ASP A 121 -0.78 14.18 30.76
C ASP A 121 0.09 14.19 29.50
N PRO A 122 0.80 13.08 29.20
CA PRO A 122 1.49 12.96 27.93
C PRO A 122 0.47 13.03 26.78
N PRO A 123 0.80 13.67 25.65
CA PRO A 123 -0.08 13.67 24.50
C PRO A 123 -0.41 12.22 24.10
N PRO A 124 -1.66 11.94 23.67
CA PRO A 124 -2.07 10.59 23.31
C PRO A 124 -1.12 10.04 22.25
N GLU A 125 -0.65 8.82 22.47
CA GLU A 125 0.25 8.14 21.55
C GLU A 125 -0.37 8.08 20.15
N ARG A 126 0.39 8.53 19.14
CA ARG A 126 -0.08 8.55 17.75
C ARG A 126 -0.46 7.15 17.28
N ASP A 127 -1.70 7.01 16.81
CA ASP A 127 -2.19 5.77 16.20
C ASP A 127 -1.72 5.66 14.73
N TRP A 128 -0.60 4.96 14.54
CA TRP A 128 0.01 4.73 13.22
C TRP A 128 -0.88 3.91 12.28
N SER A 129 -1.91 3.21 12.75
CA SER A 129 -2.80 2.45 11.88
C SER A 129 -3.61 3.37 10.95
N LYS A 130 -3.91 4.60 11.39
CA LYS A 130 -4.59 5.64 10.60
C LYS A 130 -3.75 6.20 9.46
N GLU A 131 -2.45 5.92 9.47
CA GLU A 131 -1.51 6.33 8.44
C GLU A 131 -1.32 5.27 7.34
N ILE A 132 -1.95 4.11 7.50
CA ILE A 132 -1.90 3.01 6.56
C ILE A 132 -3.10 3.11 5.61
N ILE A 133 -2.81 3.15 4.32
CA ILE A 133 -3.81 3.05 3.26
C ILE A 133 -3.82 1.64 2.69
N THR A 134 -5.00 1.21 2.23
CA THR A 134 -5.17 -0.12 1.64
C THR A 134 -5.96 -0.04 0.34
N GLY A 135 -5.68 -0.96 -0.59
CA GLY A 135 -6.48 -1.07 -1.81
C GLY A 135 -5.84 -1.92 -2.90
N VAL A 136 -6.57 -2.08 -4.00
CA VAL A 136 -6.11 -2.77 -5.21
C VAL A 136 -5.93 -1.78 -6.35
N HIS A 137 -4.98 -2.03 -7.23
CA HIS A 137 -4.86 -1.24 -8.45
C HIS A 137 -5.95 -1.60 -9.46
N ALA A 138 -6.56 -0.57 -10.07
CA ALA A 138 -7.56 -0.73 -11.12
C ALA A 138 -7.06 -1.54 -12.33
N ASN A 139 -5.76 -1.46 -12.63
CA ASN A 139 -5.07 -2.30 -13.59
C ASN A 139 -3.73 -2.77 -12.99
N PRO A 140 -3.68 -3.98 -12.39
CA PRO A 140 -2.53 -4.44 -11.62
C PRO A 140 -1.32 -4.80 -12.50
N SER A 141 -0.11 -4.50 -12.00
CA SER A 141 1.13 -4.84 -12.71
C SER A 141 1.45 -6.33 -12.64
N MET A 142 1.16 -7.00 -11.53
CA MET A 142 1.29 -8.45 -11.35
C MET A 142 -0.03 -9.17 -11.64
N ARG A 143 0.04 -10.45 -12.01
CA ARG A 143 -1.14 -11.28 -12.33
C ARG A 143 -1.94 -11.67 -11.10
N HIS A 144 -1.23 -11.99 -10.02
CA HIS A 144 -1.84 -12.48 -8.80
C HIS A 144 -2.59 -11.34 -8.10
N LEU A 145 -3.81 -11.57 -7.62
CA LEU A 145 -4.57 -10.67 -6.78
C LEU A 145 -3.74 -10.32 -5.53
N HIS A 146 -3.56 -9.02 -5.29
CA HIS A 146 -2.87 -8.51 -4.12
C HIS A 146 -3.53 -7.21 -3.66
N ILE A 147 -3.76 -7.09 -2.35
CA ILE A 147 -4.10 -5.82 -1.71
C ILE A 147 -2.81 -5.17 -1.25
N HIS A 148 -2.61 -3.92 -1.66
CA HIS A 148 -1.56 -3.08 -1.14
C HIS A 148 -1.90 -2.63 0.27
N VAL A 149 -0.96 -2.72 1.20
CA VAL A 149 -1.05 -2.21 2.58
C VAL A 149 0.21 -1.43 2.86
N LEU A 150 0.13 -0.10 2.84
CA LEU A 150 1.30 0.77 2.88
C LEU A 150 1.04 2.04 3.67
N SER A 151 2.10 2.63 4.18
CA SER A 151 2.03 3.96 4.77
C SER A 151 1.77 5.03 3.69
N ARG A 152 1.04 6.08 4.05
CA ARG A 152 0.60 7.11 3.09
C ARG A 152 1.67 8.12 2.67
N ASP A 153 2.86 8.09 3.29
CA ASP A 153 3.92 9.09 3.11
C ASP A 153 4.47 9.20 1.69
N MET A 154 4.41 8.12 0.91
CA MET A 154 5.01 8.03 -0.42
C MET A 154 6.52 8.37 -0.42
N HIS A 155 7.21 8.14 0.70
CA HIS A 155 8.66 8.31 0.84
C HIS A 155 9.36 6.98 0.55
N SER A 156 10.08 6.90 -0.56
CA SER A 156 10.82 5.69 -0.94
C SER A 156 11.78 5.93 -2.11
N PRO A 157 12.98 5.32 -2.13
CA PRO A 157 13.89 5.36 -3.27
C PRO A 157 13.34 4.63 -4.52
N THR A 158 12.35 3.75 -4.40
CA THR A 158 11.75 3.03 -5.55
C THR A 158 10.53 3.73 -6.14
N LEU A 159 10.02 4.77 -5.47
CA LEU A 159 9.04 5.69 -6.05
C LEU A 159 9.75 6.63 -7.04
N ARG A 160 9.90 6.18 -8.30
CA ARG A 160 10.77 6.80 -9.31
C ARG A 160 10.10 7.64 -10.39
N HIS A 161 8.78 7.56 -10.54
CA HIS A 161 8.11 8.25 -11.64
C HIS A 161 6.61 8.48 -11.38
N ARG A 162 6.03 9.40 -12.17
CA ARG A 162 4.62 9.81 -12.07
C ARG A 162 3.63 8.65 -11.95
N LYS A 163 3.81 7.60 -12.75
CA LYS A 163 2.92 6.44 -12.70
C LYS A 163 2.97 5.71 -11.35
N HIS A 164 4.13 5.63 -10.72
CA HIS A 164 4.24 5.02 -9.40
C HIS A 164 3.53 5.85 -8.34
N TYR A 165 3.59 7.17 -8.43
CA TYR A 165 2.91 8.02 -7.45
C TYR A 165 1.39 7.98 -7.63
N ASN A 166 0.93 8.30 -8.84
CA ASN A 166 -0.50 8.37 -9.14
C ASN A 166 -1.21 7.02 -8.95
N SER A 167 -0.50 5.89 -9.00
CA SER A 167 -1.14 4.60 -8.76
C SER A 167 -1.64 4.42 -7.32
N PHE A 168 -1.08 5.16 -6.36
CA PHE A 168 -1.50 5.12 -4.94
C PHE A 168 -2.21 6.39 -4.46
N THR A 169 -2.07 7.51 -5.17
CA THR A 169 -2.61 8.82 -4.73
C THR A 169 -3.79 9.33 -5.56
N THR A 170 -4.31 8.48 -6.45
CA THR A 170 -5.51 8.77 -7.24
C THR A 170 -6.52 7.63 -7.08
N PRO A 171 -7.77 7.78 -7.56
CA PRO A 171 -8.76 6.69 -7.61
C PRO A 171 -8.34 5.46 -8.46
N PHE A 172 -7.09 5.42 -8.96
CA PHE A 172 -6.50 4.21 -9.49
C PHE A 172 -6.22 3.16 -8.40
N LEU A 173 -5.95 3.59 -7.16
CA LEU A 173 -6.00 2.73 -5.98
C LEU A 173 -7.44 2.66 -5.49
N ILE A 174 -8.03 1.48 -5.57
CA ILE A 174 -9.41 1.22 -5.20
C ILE A 174 -9.40 0.68 -3.78
N ARG A 175 -9.93 1.46 -2.85
CA ARG A 175 -10.06 1.07 -1.45
C ARG A 175 -11.20 0.06 -1.30
N LEU A 176 -11.07 -0.90 -0.39
CA LEU A 176 -12.08 -1.96 -0.25
C LEU A 176 -13.43 -1.43 0.27
N ASP A 177 -13.39 -0.40 1.11
CA ASP A 177 -14.55 0.32 1.63
C ASP A 177 -15.18 1.29 0.60
N GLU A 178 -14.54 1.52 -0.53
CA GLU A 178 -15.04 2.35 -1.65
C GLU A 178 -15.13 1.53 -2.95
N PHE A 179 -15.42 0.23 -2.82
CA PHE A 179 -15.39 -0.65 -3.97
C PHE A 179 -16.49 -0.28 -4.99
N PRO A 180 -16.16 -0.13 -6.29
CA PRO A 180 -17.13 0.34 -7.27
C PRO A 180 -18.16 -0.73 -7.59
N GLU A 181 -19.42 -0.28 -7.70
CA GLU A 181 -20.51 -1.05 -8.28
C GLU A 181 -20.16 -1.59 -9.66
N ALA A 182 -20.74 -2.75 -10.02
CA ALA A 182 -20.43 -3.45 -11.27
C ALA A 182 -20.52 -2.54 -12.52
N ALA A 183 -21.54 -1.67 -12.57
CA ALA A 183 -21.75 -0.73 -13.68
C ALA A 183 -20.61 0.30 -13.85
N ALA A 184 -19.92 0.66 -12.77
CA ALA A 184 -18.84 1.65 -12.78
C ALA A 184 -17.45 1.04 -13.07
N GLN A 185 -17.31 -0.29 -12.98
CA GLN A 185 -16.00 -0.95 -13.09
C GLN A 185 -15.31 -0.71 -14.44
N ARG A 186 -16.07 -0.60 -15.54
CA ARG A 186 -15.50 -0.32 -16.87
C ARG A 186 -14.80 1.04 -16.91
N ALA A 187 -15.40 2.07 -16.30
CA ALA A 187 -14.79 3.40 -16.21
C ALA A 187 -13.53 3.37 -15.34
N VAL A 188 -13.57 2.62 -14.23
CA VAL A 188 -12.42 2.45 -13.33
C VAL A 188 -11.25 1.75 -14.02
N ARG A 189 -11.49 0.69 -14.79
CA ARG A 189 -10.44 0.03 -15.62
C ARG A 189 -9.83 0.94 -16.67
N GLY A 190 -10.58 1.92 -17.15
CA GLY A 190 -10.12 2.91 -18.14
C GLY A 190 -9.21 3.99 -17.57
N ARG A 191 -9.06 4.10 -16.24
CA ARG A 191 -8.27 5.15 -15.59
C ARG A 191 -6.80 5.07 -16.01
N ARG A 192 -6.22 6.24 -16.31
CA ARG A 192 -4.83 6.37 -16.74
C ARG A 192 -4.02 7.11 -15.70
N LEU A 193 -2.76 6.73 -15.57
CA LEU A 193 -1.81 7.35 -14.64
C LEU A 193 -1.10 8.56 -15.25
N ARG A 194 -1.85 9.41 -15.94
CA ARG A 194 -1.33 10.60 -16.64
C ARG A 194 -1.79 11.91 -16.03
N ASP A 195 -2.63 11.84 -15.00
CA ASP A 195 -3.14 12.99 -14.25
C ASP A 195 -1.99 13.80 -13.65
N ASP A 196 -2.30 15.05 -13.30
CA ASP A 196 -1.36 15.94 -12.64
C ASP A 196 -0.96 15.39 -11.27
N LEU A 197 0.31 15.63 -10.92
CA LEU A 197 0.89 15.29 -9.65
C LEU A 197 0.36 16.27 -8.59
N VAL A 198 -0.39 15.75 -7.62
CA VAL A 198 -0.94 16.54 -6.50
C VAL A 198 -0.44 15.91 -5.20
N CYS A 199 0.13 16.73 -4.30
CA CYS A 199 0.59 16.25 -3.01
C CYS A 199 -0.57 15.67 -2.19
N TRP A 200 -0.39 14.45 -1.69
CA TRP A 200 -1.38 13.74 -0.87
C TRP A 200 -1.70 14.46 0.44
N ARG A 201 -0.77 15.26 0.96
CA ARG A 201 -0.88 15.91 2.28
C ARG A 201 -1.43 17.33 2.17
N CYS A 202 -0.81 18.20 1.39
CA CYS A 202 -1.18 19.62 1.30
C CYS A 202 -1.99 19.99 0.06
N GLY A 203 -2.20 19.07 -0.89
CA GLY A 203 -2.97 19.33 -2.11
C GLY A 203 -2.25 20.20 -3.15
N ARG A 204 -0.98 20.56 -2.94
CA ARG A 204 -0.21 21.35 -3.92
C ARG A 204 -0.04 20.60 -5.24
N ALA A 205 -0.32 21.27 -6.36
CA ALA A 205 -0.15 20.72 -7.70
C ALA A 205 1.27 20.95 -8.26
N PHE A 206 1.79 19.94 -8.96
CA PHE A 206 3.11 19.93 -9.58
C PHE A 206 3.05 19.67 -11.09
N GLY A 207 1.84 19.54 -11.66
CA GLY A 207 1.66 19.18 -13.07
C GLY A 207 2.33 17.83 -13.38
N ASN A 208 3.23 17.80 -14.36
CA ASN A 208 4.01 16.60 -14.69
C ASN A 208 5.42 16.56 -14.06
N ARG A 209 5.79 17.52 -13.20
CA ARG A 209 7.15 17.69 -12.66
C ARG A 209 7.43 16.76 -11.48
N PHE A 210 7.72 15.50 -11.77
CA PHE A 210 7.96 14.47 -10.75
C PHE A 210 9.13 14.80 -9.80
N ALA A 211 10.23 15.36 -10.32
CA ALA A 211 11.37 15.74 -9.47
C ALA A 211 11.00 16.80 -8.43
N SER A 212 10.18 17.79 -8.80
CA SER A 212 9.69 18.82 -7.88
C SER A 212 8.77 18.24 -6.81
N LEU A 213 7.86 17.33 -7.19
CA LEU A 213 7.04 16.60 -6.22
C LEU A 213 7.93 15.77 -5.28
N LYS A 214 8.93 15.08 -5.81
CA LYS A 214 9.83 14.21 -5.04
C LYS A 214 10.56 14.99 -3.93
N GLY A 215 11.09 16.18 -4.25
CA GLY A 215 11.70 17.07 -3.26
C GLY A 215 10.69 17.54 -2.21
N HIS A 216 9.48 17.90 -2.63
CA HIS A 216 8.43 18.30 -1.70
C HIS A 216 7.96 17.16 -0.77
N LEU A 217 7.91 15.91 -1.26
CA LEU A 217 7.58 14.75 -0.42
C LEU A 217 8.63 14.51 0.68
N GLU A 218 9.88 14.90 0.49
CA GLU A 218 10.91 14.84 1.55
C GLU A 218 10.59 15.82 2.68
N GLU A 219 10.21 17.05 2.35
CA GLU A 219 9.79 18.08 3.31
C GLU A 219 8.54 17.63 4.08
N GLU A 220 7.53 17.15 3.35
CA GLU A 220 6.28 16.64 3.92
C GLU A 220 6.53 15.43 4.82
N PHE A 221 7.42 14.51 4.43
CA PHE A 221 7.80 13.36 5.25
C PHE A 221 8.49 13.78 6.55
N GLY A 222 9.45 14.71 6.47
CA GLY A 222 10.13 15.25 7.65
C GLY A 222 9.16 15.90 8.63
N ALA A 223 8.18 16.67 8.14
CA ALA A 223 7.14 17.26 8.99
C ALA A 223 6.17 16.21 9.54
N TRP A 224 5.71 15.28 8.69
CA TRP A 224 4.72 14.27 9.03
C TRP A 224 5.24 13.23 10.02
N ARG A 225 6.51 12.84 9.97
CA ARG A 225 7.06 11.83 10.89
C ARG A 225 7.18 12.31 12.35
N ARG A 226 7.23 13.64 12.56
CA ARG A 226 7.39 14.27 13.88
C ARG A 226 6.06 14.61 14.58
N GLY A 227 4.99 14.78 13.80
CA GLY A 227 3.63 14.99 14.34
C GLY A 227 3.02 13.69 14.84
#